data_AF-A0A5D2IL35-F1
#
_entry.id   AF-A0A5D2IL35-F1
#
_cell.length_a   1.000
_cell.length_b   1.000
_cell.length_c   1.000
_cell.angle_alpha   90.00
_cell.angle_beta   90.00
_cell.angle_gamma   90.00
#
_symmetry.space_group_name_H-M   'P 1'
#
loop_
_entity.id
_entity.type
_entity.pdbx_description
1 polymer ?
#
loop_
_entity_poly.entity_id
_entity_poly.type
_entity_poly.pdbx_seq_one_letter_code
_entity_poly.pdbx_strand_id
1 'polypeptide(L)'
;MAAMACIPRRLSQITLFNTKNLTLYHITLVVILCTTFYLIGIWQHSVGTTFSSSSAAAAFLSSVPCSSLKTTQLDFLPHHLPPDPPSETTRAAQFPPCDPSFSEYTPCEDVQRSLKFDRDMLIYRERHCPEKDELLKCRIPAPYGYKVPFRWPQGREFAWFANVPHKELTVEKKNQNWIKVEGDRFRFPGGGTMFPHGADAYIDDIDKLISLRDGSIRTAIDTGCGVASWGAYLLSRNILAMSFAPRDTHEAQVQFALERGVPAMIGVMASIRLPYPSRAFDMAHCSRCLIPWGQYDGLYLIEVDRVLRPGSYWILSGPPINWQKHWKGWNRTTDDLKSEQSRIETVAKSLCWKKLVQKDDLAIWQKPTNHVHCKANRKVFKRPPICYTQNPDMAWYTKLETCLTPLPRVSNIKETAGEQLAKWPERLNAIPPRISSGSLPGITETVFVENSELWKKRVEYYKTIDHQLAETGRYRNLLDMNAYLGGFAAALVDDPVWVMNIVPVEADQINTLGVVYERGLIGAYQNWCEAMSTYPRTYDFIHGDAIFSLYKDRCEMEDIVLEMDRILRPESSVIIRDDVDVLMKLKNMMDGMQWDGRIVDHEDGPHERTKILFAVKQYWVASPLSQNQ
;
A
#
# COMPACT_ATOMS: atom_id res chain seq x y z
N MET A 1 -20.73 73.33 29.80
CA MET A 1 -22.02 72.68 29.47
C MET A 1 -21.70 71.23 29.16
N ALA A 2 -21.67 70.37 30.19
CA ALA A 2 -22.74 69.43 30.59
C ALA A 2 -22.68 68.13 29.73
N ALA A 3 -22.63 66.89 30.24
CA ALA A 3 -22.51 66.26 31.56
C ALA A 3 -22.04 64.79 31.28
N MET A 4 -20.99 64.24 31.92
CA MET A 4 -21.00 63.37 33.12
C MET A 4 -22.13 62.32 33.23
N ALA A 5 -21.79 61.02 33.21
CA ALA A 5 -21.91 60.09 34.36
C ALA A 5 -21.43 58.65 34.04
N CYS A 6 -21.04 57.93 35.11
CA CYS A 6 -20.17 56.76 35.21
C CYS A 6 -20.88 55.39 35.38
N ILE A 7 -20.13 54.32 34.99
CA ILE A 7 -19.89 52.93 35.49
C ILE A 7 -20.73 52.33 36.66
N PRO A 8 -20.85 50.98 36.82
CA PRO A 8 -19.77 50.09 37.34
C PRO A 8 -19.63 48.72 36.61
N ARG A 9 -18.41 48.24 36.28
CA ARG A 9 -17.46 47.42 37.08
C ARG A 9 -17.93 46.00 37.45
N ARG A 10 -17.25 44.97 36.93
CA ARG A 10 -16.96 43.72 37.68
C ARG A 10 -15.60 43.13 37.27
N LEU A 11 -14.74 43.00 38.29
CA LEU A 11 -13.53 42.17 38.37
C LEU A 11 -13.93 40.69 38.52
N SER A 12 -13.04 39.77 38.12
CA SER A 12 -12.45 38.69 38.96
C SER A 12 -11.64 37.74 38.06
N GLN A 13 -10.31 37.81 38.11
CA GLN A 13 -9.43 36.92 38.88
C GLN A 13 -9.23 35.53 38.26
N ILE A 14 -8.02 35.41 37.70
CA ILE A 14 -7.19 34.20 37.58
C ILE A 14 -7.35 33.32 38.84
N THR A 15 -7.71 32.06 38.65
CA THR A 15 -7.48 31.00 39.63
C THR A 15 -6.69 29.89 38.98
N LEU A 16 -5.38 29.89 39.28
CA LEU A 16 -4.54 28.70 39.22
C LEU A 16 -5.19 27.62 40.08
N PHE A 17 -5.56 26.49 39.49
CA PHE A 17 -5.85 25.28 40.27
C PHE A 17 -4.53 24.74 40.83
N ASN A 18 -4.28 25.10 42.08
CA ASN A 18 -3.21 24.62 42.91
C ASN A 18 -3.61 23.23 43.44
N THR A 19 -3.07 22.16 42.86
CA THR A 19 -3.21 20.80 43.38
C THR A 19 -2.34 20.65 44.64
N LYS A 20 -2.91 20.99 45.80
CA LYS A 20 -2.43 20.51 47.09
C LYS A 20 -3.61 20.16 47.99
N ASN A 21 -3.51 18.98 48.59
CA ASN A 21 -4.38 18.37 49.61
C ASN A 21 -5.50 17.47 49.09
N LEU A 22 -5.11 16.40 48.37
CA LEU A 22 -5.85 15.14 48.44
C LEU A 22 -5.54 14.52 49.81
N THR A 23 -6.49 14.63 50.74
CA THR A 23 -6.33 14.19 52.13
C THR A 23 -6.02 12.70 52.16
N LEU A 24 -5.00 12.30 52.94
CA LEU A 24 -4.53 10.90 53.13
C LEU A 24 -5.67 9.90 53.35
N TYR A 25 -6.77 10.37 53.94
CA TYR A 25 -8.02 9.64 54.18
C TYR A 25 -8.71 9.10 52.91
N HIS A 26 -8.69 9.85 51.80
CA HIS A 26 -9.30 9.39 50.56
C HIS A 26 -8.48 8.28 49.89
N ILE A 27 -7.15 8.37 49.99
CA ILE A 27 -6.27 7.33 49.45
C ILE A 27 -6.39 6.05 50.28
N THR A 28 -6.44 6.13 51.62
CA THR A 28 -6.64 4.95 52.46
C THR A 28 -8.03 4.32 52.26
N LEU A 29 -9.08 5.11 52.09
CA LEU A 29 -10.42 4.58 51.81
C LEU A 29 -10.46 3.79 50.49
N VAL A 30 -9.84 4.32 49.43
CA VAL A 30 -9.77 3.65 48.12
C VAL A 30 -8.96 2.36 48.21
N VAL A 31 -7.83 2.36 48.92
CA VAL A 31 -7.01 1.15 49.10
C VAL A 31 -7.76 0.07 49.89
N ILE A 32 -8.51 0.45 50.94
CA ILE A 32 -9.34 -0.49 51.71
C ILE A 32 -10.46 -1.07 50.83
N LEU A 33 -11.12 -0.26 50.01
CA LEU A 33 -12.17 -0.74 49.10
C LEU A 33 -11.60 -1.68 48.02
N CYS A 34 -10.46 -1.33 47.41
CA CYS A 34 -9.83 -2.20 46.41
C CYS A 34 -9.38 -3.54 46.99
N THR A 35 -8.84 -3.55 48.22
CA THR A 35 -8.41 -4.78 48.88
C THR A 35 -9.58 -5.65 49.32
N THR A 36 -10.69 -5.08 49.79
CA THR A 36 -11.89 -5.87 50.14
C THR A 36 -12.54 -6.51 48.92
N PHE A 37 -12.66 -5.78 47.81
CA PHE A 37 -13.18 -6.36 46.55
C PHE A 37 -12.26 -7.45 45.98
N TYR A 38 -10.94 -7.28 46.08
CA TYR A 38 -9.98 -8.30 45.66
C TYR A 38 -10.10 -9.59 46.49
N LEU A 39 -10.24 -9.46 47.82
CA LEU A 39 -10.40 -10.63 48.71
C LEU A 39 -11.76 -11.31 48.53
N ILE A 40 -12.84 -10.57 48.24
CA ILE A 40 -14.15 -11.14 47.90
C ILE A 40 -14.07 -11.94 46.60
N GLY A 41 -13.34 -11.44 45.58
CA GLY A 41 -13.12 -12.17 44.33
C GLY A 41 -12.39 -13.50 44.54
N ILE A 42 -11.34 -13.53 45.38
CA ILE A 42 -10.63 -14.77 45.72
C ILE A 42 -11.53 -15.75 46.46
N TRP A 43 -12.38 -15.26 47.36
CA TRP A 43 -13.30 -16.12 48.10
C TRP A 43 -14.37 -16.75 47.19
N GLN A 44 -14.92 -15.99 46.24
CA GLN A 44 -15.88 -16.49 45.26
C GLN A 44 -15.28 -17.51 44.28
N HIS A 45 -13.98 -17.42 43.98
CA HIS A 45 -13.27 -18.40 43.13
C HIS A 45 -12.71 -19.62 43.87
N SER A 46 -12.73 -19.64 45.22
CA SER A 46 -12.22 -20.77 46.02
C SER A 46 -13.32 -21.71 46.54
N VAL A 47 -14.60 -21.39 46.31
CA VAL A 47 -15.73 -22.25 46.69
C VAL A 47 -16.52 -22.66 45.45
N GLY A 48 -16.13 -23.80 44.85
CA GLY A 48 -17.03 -24.62 44.04
C GLY A 48 -16.48 -25.11 42.70
N THR A 49 -15.81 -26.27 42.69
CA THR A 49 -16.29 -27.46 41.97
C THR A 49 -15.39 -28.67 42.30
N THR A 50 -15.88 -29.49 43.22
CA THR A 50 -15.38 -30.83 43.51
C THR A 50 -15.55 -31.74 42.30
N PHE A 51 -14.45 -32.12 41.66
CA PHE A 51 -14.39 -33.31 40.81
C PHE A 51 -14.08 -34.53 41.67
N SER A 52 -15.00 -35.50 41.68
CA SER A 52 -14.79 -36.81 42.30
C SER A 52 -13.82 -37.63 41.45
N SER A 53 -12.57 -37.74 41.90
CA SER A 53 -11.61 -38.74 41.42
C SER A 53 -11.64 -39.95 42.35
N SER A 54 -12.39 -41.00 41.98
CA SER A 54 -12.31 -42.30 42.63
C SER A 54 -11.14 -43.10 42.08
N SER A 55 -10.06 -43.13 42.85
CA SER A 55 -8.99 -44.11 42.77
C SER A 55 -9.46 -45.46 43.32
N ALA A 56 -9.35 -46.54 42.54
CA ALA A 56 -9.46 -47.91 43.03
C ALA A 56 -8.11 -48.61 42.86
N ALA A 57 -7.44 -48.87 43.98
CA ALA A 57 -6.28 -49.74 44.07
C ALA A 57 -6.73 -51.20 44.34
N ALA A 58 -6.04 -52.13 43.67
CA ALA A 58 -5.76 -53.53 43.98
C ALA A 58 -6.69 -54.29 44.97
N ALA A 59 -7.25 -55.42 44.51
CA ALA A 59 -6.81 -56.76 44.91
C ALA A 59 -7.66 -57.89 44.30
N PHE A 60 -7.04 -59.08 44.28
CA PHE A 60 -7.58 -60.44 44.18
C PHE A 60 -7.62 -61.14 42.81
N LEU A 61 -6.60 -61.99 42.65
CA LEU A 61 -6.57 -63.22 41.86
C LEU A 61 -7.80 -64.09 42.15
N SER A 62 -8.49 -64.53 41.11
CA SER A 62 -9.36 -65.70 41.13
C SER A 62 -9.41 -66.31 39.73
N SER A 63 -8.85 -67.51 39.62
CA SER A 63 -8.75 -68.35 38.44
C SER A 63 -9.98 -69.23 38.26
N VAL A 64 -10.73 -69.12 37.15
CA VAL A 64 -11.55 -70.24 36.60
C VAL A 64 -11.91 -69.97 35.11
N PRO A 65 -12.42 -70.93 34.31
CA PRO A 65 -11.68 -71.62 33.26
C PRO A 65 -12.15 -71.26 31.83
N CYS A 66 -11.32 -71.65 30.87
CA CYS A 66 -11.54 -71.53 29.43
C CYS A 66 -12.84 -72.22 28.99
N SER A 67 -13.76 -71.49 28.35
CA SER A 67 -14.87 -72.09 27.61
C SER A 67 -15.21 -71.28 26.34
N SER A 68 -15.09 -72.00 25.22
CA SER A 68 -15.61 -71.79 23.86
C SER A 68 -15.84 -70.36 23.34
N LEU A 69 -14.99 -69.98 22.38
CA LEU A 69 -15.22 -68.94 21.38
C LEU A 69 -16.62 -69.05 20.77
N LYS A 70 -17.46 -68.04 21.01
CA LYS A 70 -18.51 -67.63 20.08
C LYS A 70 -18.06 -66.30 19.46
N THR A 71 -17.95 -66.27 18.14
CA THR A 71 -17.69 -65.08 17.34
C THR A 71 -18.77 -64.04 17.57
N THR A 72 -18.51 -63.08 18.46
CA THR A 72 -19.21 -61.81 18.52
C THR A 72 -18.57 -60.88 17.49
N GLN A 73 -19.37 -60.48 16.51
CA GLN A 73 -19.02 -59.44 15.54
C GLN A 73 -18.78 -58.14 16.34
N LEU A 74 -17.54 -57.68 16.39
CA LEU A 74 -17.19 -56.43 17.08
C LEU A 74 -17.66 -55.25 16.23
N ASP A 75 -18.56 -54.45 16.78
CA ASP A 75 -18.96 -53.17 16.22
C ASP A 75 -17.90 -52.12 16.56
N PHE A 76 -17.29 -51.53 15.54
CA PHE A 76 -16.26 -50.50 15.65
C PHE A 76 -16.83 -49.09 15.42
N LEU A 77 -18.16 -48.92 15.43
CA LEU A 77 -18.77 -47.60 15.35
C LEU A 77 -18.54 -46.82 16.66
N PRO A 78 -18.03 -45.59 16.60
CA PRO A 78 -17.87 -44.75 17.78
C PRO A 78 -19.25 -44.36 18.34
N HIS A 79 -19.58 -44.82 19.55
CA HIS A 79 -20.85 -44.52 20.24
C HIS A 79 -20.90 -43.14 20.92
N HIS A 80 -19.91 -42.29 20.67
CA HIS A 80 -19.85 -40.91 21.16
C HIS A 80 -19.59 -39.94 20.01
N LEU A 81 -20.63 -39.67 19.23
CA LEU A 81 -20.68 -38.44 18.44
C LEU A 81 -21.09 -37.32 19.40
N PRO A 82 -20.31 -36.24 19.53
CA PRO A 82 -20.84 -35.00 20.11
C PRO A 82 -22.13 -34.65 19.35
N PRO A 83 -23.18 -34.15 20.02
CA PRO A 83 -24.32 -33.60 19.29
C PRO A 83 -23.78 -32.58 18.29
N ASP A 84 -24.19 -32.69 17.02
CA ASP A 84 -23.90 -31.64 16.06
C ASP A 84 -24.30 -30.31 16.70
N PRO A 85 -23.42 -29.29 16.67
CA PRO A 85 -23.84 -27.96 17.12
C PRO A 85 -25.14 -27.62 16.39
N PRO A 86 -26.13 -27.04 17.09
CA PRO A 86 -27.39 -26.67 16.43
C PRO A 86 -27.03 -25.91 15.17
N SER A 87 -27.61 -26.33 14.04
CA SER A 87 -27.47 -25.62 12.78
C SER A 87 -28.09 -24.25 13.02
N GLU A 88 -27.25 -23.30 13.44
CA GLU A 88 -27.53 -21.92 13.15
C GLU A 88 -27.68 -21.92 11.64
N THR A 89 -28.91 -21.75 11.17
CA THR A 89 -29.16 -21.19 9.84
C THR A 89 -28.54 -19.81 9.87
N THR A 90 -27.21 -19.72 9.86
CA THR A 90 -26.47 -18.51 9.56
C THR A 90 -26.93 -18.23 8.14
N ARG A 91 -27.86 -17.27 8.01
CA ARG A 91 -28.30 -16.76 6.71
C ARG A 91 -27.03 -16.61 5.88
N ALA A 92 -26.93 -17.34 4.77
CA ALA A 92 -25.77 -17.24 3.90
C ALA A 92 -25.49 -15.75 3.67
N ALA A 93 -24.27 -15.29 3.97
CA ALA A 93 -23.93 -13.88 3.87
C ALA A 93 -24.23 -13.43 2.44
N GLN A 94 -25.26 -12.62 2.26
CA GLN A 94 -25.69 -12.17 0.93
C GLN A 94 -25.07 -10.82 0.67
N PHE A 95 -24.18 -10.77 -0.31
CA PHE A 95 -23.59 -9.53 -0.80
C PHE A 95 -24.24 -9.17 -2.14
N PRO A 96 -25.33 -8.38 -2.15
CA PRO A 96 -26.01 -8.02 -3.38
C PRO A 96 -25.08 -7.18 -4.28
N PRO A 97 -25.32 -7.13 -5.60
CA PRO A 97 -24.67 -6.14 -6.47
C PRO A 97 -25.03 -4.72 -6.04
N CYS A 98 -24.05 -3.81 -6.04
CA CYS A 98 -24.31 -2.38 -5.91
C CYS A 98 -24.95 -1.81 -7.19
N ASP A 99 -25.48 -0.59 -7.11
CA ASP A 99 -25.95 0.15 -8.29
C ASP A 99 -24.82 0.29 -9.35
N PRO A 100 -25.10 0.13 -10.65
CA PRO A 100 -24.14 0.37 -11.73
C PRO A 100 -23.37 1.69 -11.66
N SER A 101 -23.94 2.74 -11.05
CA SER A 101 -23.27 4.02 -10.83
C SER A 101 -22.01 3.90 -9.98
N PHE A 102 -21.90 2.86 -9.14
CA PHE A 102 -20.73 2.58 -8.31
C PHE A 102 -19.62 1.83 -9.04
N SER A 103 -19.75 1.58 -10.35
CA SER A 103 -18.73 0.82 -11.10
C SER A 103 -17.31 1.36 -10.95
N GLU A 104 -17.13 2.67 -10.73
CA GLU A 104 -15.83 3.33 -10.49
C GLU A 104 -15.66 3.84 -9.06
N TYR A 105 -16.34 3.22 -8.10
CA TYR A 105 -16.31 3.61 -6.69
C TYR A 105 -14.91 3.44 -6.08
N THR A 106 -14.34 4.54 -5.63
CA THR A 106 -13.08 4.59 -4.87
C THR A 106 -13.39 5.23 -3.51
N PRO A 107 -13.71 4.45 -2.47
CA PRO A 107 -14.35 4.97 -1.26
C PRO A 107 -13.60 6.12 -0.61
N CYS A 108 -12.28 6.00 -0.51
CA CYS A 108 -11.44 7.00 0.12
C CYS A 108 -10.94 8.11 -0.83
N GLU A 109 -11.27 8.02 -2.12
CA GLU A 109 -10.93 9.03 -3.14
C GLU A 109 -12.23 9.57 -3.77
N ASP A 110 -13.32 9.57 -3.00
CA ASP A 110 -14.65 9.96 -3.45
C ASP A 110 -14.74 11.48 -3.69
N VAL A 111 -15.21 11.86 -4.87
CA VAL A 111 -15.23 13.27 -5.32
C VAL A 111 -16.17 14.12 -4.47
N GLN A 112 -17.35 13.61 -4.10
CA GLN A 112 -18.33 14.40 -3.36
C GLN A 112 -17.90 14.62 -1.91
N ARG A 113 -17.28 13.62 -1.29
CA ARG A 113 -16.65 13.72 0.03
C ARG A 113 -15.45 14.66 0.00
N SER A 114 -14.57 14.48 -0.98
CA SER A 114 -13.38 15.30 -1.24
C SER A 114 -13.69 16.80 -1.18
N LEU A 115 -14.76 17.26 -1.84
CA LEU A 115 -15.12 18.68 -1.94
C LEU A 115 -15.48 19.36 -0.60
N LYS A 116 -15.66 18.59 0.48
CA LYS A 116 -15.98 19.11 1.82
C LYS A 116 -14.74 19.58 2.59
N PHE A 117 -13.54 19.29 2.11
CA PHE A 117 -12.27 19.56 2.80
C PHE A 117 -11.55 20.79 2.23
N ASP A 118 -10.51 21.24 2.94
CA ASP A 118 -9.75 22.44 2.60
C ASP A 118 -9.09 22.35 1.21
N ARG A 119 -9.15 23.45 0.47
CA ARG A 119 -8.51 23.57 -0.85
C ARG A 119 -7.04 23.94 -0.77
N ASP A 120 -6.59 24.54 0.34
CA ASP A 120 -5.17 24.83 0.53
C ASP A 120 -4.36 23.53 0.50
N MET A 121 -3.18 23.61 -0.10
CA MET A 121 -2.27 22.47 -0.30
C MET A 121 -2.91 21.25 -0.96
N LEU A 122 -4.06 21.40 -1.65
CA LEU A 122 -4.83 20.30 -2.23
C LEU A 122 -5.30 19.26 -1.20
N ILE A 123 -5.51 19.63 0.06
CA ILE A 123 -5.98 18.71 1.12
C ILE A 123 -7.28 18.01 0.71
N TYR A 124 -8.18 18.68 0.00
CA TYR A 124 -9.40 18.10 -0.54
C TYR A 124 -9.20 16.94 -1.52
N ARG A 125 -8.00 16.78 -2.09
CA ARG A 125 -7.61 15.64 -2.94
C ARG A 125 -6.85 14.55 -2.19
N GLU A 126 -6.62 14.73 -0.89
CA GLU A 126 -6.14 13.65 -0.06
C GLU A 126 -7.19 12.55 0.04
N ARG A 127 -6.71 11.40 0.50
CA ARG A 127 -7.54 10.29 0.89
C ARG A 127 -8.45 10.70 2.06
N HIS A 128 -9.76 10.60 1.85
CA HIS A 128 -10.81 10.83 2.85
C HIS A 128 -11.75 9.63 2.87
N CYS A 129 -11.58 8.71 3.82
CA CYS A 129 -12.38 7.48 3.87
C CYS A 129 -13.79 7.68 4.44
N PRO A 130 -14.76 6.84 4.03
CA PRO A 130 -16.06 6.74 4.70
C PRO A 130 -15.92 6.24 6.15
N GLU A 131 -16.84 6.67 7.00
CA GLU A 131 -17.03 6.12 8.34
C GLU A 131 -17.66 4.71 8.27
N LYS A 132 -17.64 3.96 9.37
CA LYS A 132 -18.05 2.54 9.40
C LYS A 132 -19.50 2.32 8.94
N ASP A 133 -20.40 3.24 9.27
CA ASP A 133 -21.82 3.20 8.90
C ASP A 133 -22.08 3.63 7.44
N GLU A 134 -21.10 4.26 6.79
CA GLU A 134 -21.17 4.68 5.38
C GLU A 134 -20.63 3.60 4.42
N LEU A 135 -20.09 2.50 4.95
CA LEU A 135 -19.50 1.42 4.15
C LEU A 135 -20.57 0.65 3.38
N LEU A 136 -20.37 0.53 2.06
CA LEU A 136 -21.24 -0.27 1.20
C LEU A 136 -21.05 -1.76 1.45
N LYS A 137 -22.13 -2.46 1.81
CA LYS A 137 -22.16 -3.92 1.99
C LYS A 137 -22.67 -4.63 0.73
N CYS A 138 -22.13 -4.25 -0.42
CA CYS A 138 -22.53 -4.78 -1.73
C CYS A 138 -21.30 -4.93 -2.64
N ARG A 139 -21.41 -5.81 -3.65
CA ARG A 139 -20.33 -6.08 -4.61
C ARG A 139 -20.34 -5.03 -5.72
N ILE A 140 -19.17 -4.49 -6.05
CA ILE A 140 -19.06 -3.39 -7.02
C ILE A 140 -19.10 -3.95 -8.46
N PRO A 141 -20.07 -3.52 -9.30
CA PRO A 141 -20.22 -4.07 -10.65
C PRO A 141 -19.08 -3.67 -11.58
N ALA A 142 -18.62 -4.64 -12.37
CA ALA A 142 -17.83 -4.34 -13.56
C ALA A 142 -18.71 -3.64 -14.62
N PRO A 143 -18.16 -2.71 -15.42
CA PRO A 143 -18.90 -2.06 -16.50
C PRO A 143 -19.52 -3.06 -17.48
N TYR A 144 -20.63 -2.67 -18.10
CA TYR A 144 -21.24 -3.50 -19.14
C TYR A 144 -20.25 -3.78 -20.28
N GLY A 145 -20.10 -5.06 -20.64
CA GLY A 145 -19.18 -5.50 -21.68
C GLY A 145 -17.71 -5.56 -21.26
N TYR A 146 -17.40 -5.49 -19.95
CA TYR A 146 -16.05 -5.65 -19.42
C TYR A 146 -15.39 -6.95 -19.96
N LYS A 147 -14.12 -6.85 -20.33
CA LYS A 147 -13.31 -7.95 -20.88
C LYS A 147 -12.05 -8.14 -20.06
N VAL A 148 -11.52 -9.37 -20.07
CA VAL A 148 -10.19 -9.66 -19.52
C VAL A 148 -9.14 -8.77 -20.23
N PRO A 149 -8.23 -8.11 -19.48
CA PRO A 149 -7.17 -7.30 -20.06
C PRO A 149 -6.26 -8.08 -21.03
N PHE A 150 -5.57 -7.35 -21.92
CA PHE A 150 -4.61 -7.97 -22.83
C PHE A 150 -3.41 -8.55 -22.07
N ARG A 151 -2.91 -9.70 -22.54
CA ARG A 151 -1.70 -10.30 -21.99
C ARG A 151 -0.49 -9.39 -22.16
N TRP A 152 0.45 -9.45 -21.22
CA TRP A 152 1.71 -8.73 -21.36
C TRP A 152 2.58 -9.35 -22.47
N PRO A 153 3.26 -8.57 -23.34
CA PRO A 153 3.42 -7.10 -23.32
C PRO A 153 2.37 -6.31 -24.10
N GLN A 154 1.39 -6.95 -24.73
CA GLN A 154 0.36 -6.26 -25.53
C GLN A 154 -0.44 -5.25 -24.70
N GLY A 155 -0.74 -5.57 -23.44
CA GLY A 155 -1.40 -4.65 -22.49
C GLY A 155 -0.70 -3.30 -22.35
N ARG A 156 0.62 -3.23 -22.55
CA ARG A 156 1.36 -1.96 -22.52
C ARG A 156 0.80 -0.94 -23.50
N GLU A 157 0.36 -1.39 -24.67
CA GLU A 157 -0.06 -0.55 -25.79
C GLU A 157 -1.57 -0.46 -25.96
N PHE A 158 -2.34 -1.38 -25.36
CA PHE A 158 -3.77 -1.49 -25.58
C PHE A 158 -4.57 -1.72 -24.29
N ALA A 159 -5.75 -1.12 -24.22
CA ALA A 159 -6.79 -1.42 -23.24
C ALA A 159 -8.15 -1.52 -23.93
N TRP A 160 -9.09 -2.27 -23.38
CA TRP A 160 -10.45 -2.36 -23.93
C TRP A 160 -11.26 -1.10 -23.64
N PHE A 161 -12.03 -0.63 -24.62
CA PHE A 161 -12.92 0.52 -24.41
C PHE A 161 -13.94 0.24 -23.31
N ALA A 162 -14.54 -0.95 -23.31
CA ALA A 162 -15.56 -1.34 -22.34
C ALA A 162 -15.07 -1.39 -20.89
N ASN A 163 -13.76 -1.54 -20.65
CA ASN A 163 -13.21 -1.59 -19.29
C ASN A 163 -13.09 -0.20 -18.65
N VAL A 164 -12.96 0.85 -19.47
CA VAL A 164 -12.83 2.25 -19.06
C VAL A 164 -13.61 3.11 -20.06
N PRO A 165 -14.96 3.13 -19.98
CA PRO A 165 -15.82 3.67 -21.04
C PRO A 165 -15.87 5.20 -21.13
N HIS A 166 -14.71 5.86 -20.96
CA HIS A 166 -14.51 7.31 -20.94
C HIS A 166 -13.77 7.79 -22.19
N LYS A 167 -14.28 8.82 -22.86
CA LYS A 167 -13.69 9.39 -24.09
C LYS A 167 -13.03 10.75 -23.86
N GLU A 168 -13.26 11.37 -22.72
CA GLU A 168 -12.89 12.73 -22.34
C GLU A 168 -11.39 12.96 -22.58
N LEU A 169 -10.55 12.05 -22.05
CA LEU A 169 -9.10 12.11 -22.23
C LEU A 169 -8.67 12.00 -23.70
N THR A 170 -9.38 11.21 -24.51
CA THR A 170 -9.09 11.05 -25.94
C THR A 170 -9.43 12.30 -26.75
N VAL A 171 -10.43 13.05 -26.32
CA VAL A 171 -10.83 14.33 -26.93
C VAL A 171 -9.84 15.42 -26.54
N GLU A 172 -9.56 15.55 -25.25
CA GLU A 172 -8.70 16.63 -24.74
C GLU A 172 -7.22 16.48 -25.09
N LYS A 173 -6.69 15.25 -25.10
CA LYS A 173 -5.26 14.98 -25.35
C LYS A 173 -4.98 14.47 -26.75
N LYS A 174 -5.94 14.60 -27.68
CA LYS A 174 -5.84 14.12 -29.07
C LYS A 174 -4.53 14.55 -29.76
N ASN A 175 -4.13 15.81 -29.57
CA ASN A 175 -2.93 16.38 -30.21
C ASN A 175 -1.60 15.98 -29.55
N GLN A 176 -1.66 15.33 -28.38
CA GLN A 176 -0.46 14.93 -27.61
C GLN A 176 -0.11 13.45 -27.78
N ASN A 177 -0.89 12.70 -28.57
CA ASN A 177 -0.73 11.26 -28.77
C ASN A 177 -0.65 10.47 -27.44
N TRP A 178 -1.43 10.85 -26.41
CA TRP A 178 -1.48 10.06 -25.16
C TRP A 178 -2.25 8.77 -25.35
N ILE A 179 -3.41 8.88 -25.99
CA ILE A 179 -4.39 7.81 -26.16
C ILE A 179 -5.16 8.04 -27.47
N LYS A 180 -5.48 6.96 -28.17
CA LYS A 180 -6.32 6.96 -29.39
C LYS A 180 -7.39 5.91 -29.27
N VAL A 181 -8.60 6.19 -29.74
CA VAL A 181 -9.66 5.18 -29.88
C VAL A 181 -9.47 4.47 -31.23
N GLU A 182 -9.36 3.15 -31.20
CA GLU A 182 -9.25 2.28 -32.36
C GLU A 182 -10.31 1.16 -32.25
N GLY A 183 -11.49 1.39 -32.86
CA GLY A 183 -12.60 0.44 -32.78
C GLY A 183 -13.10 0.25 -31.34
N ASP A 184 -12.98 -0.97 -30.82
CA ASP A 184 -13.37 -1.36 -29.45
C ASP A 184 -12.23 -1.25 -28.43
N ARG A 185 -11.12 -0.57 -28.79
CA ARG A 185 -9.90 -0.49 -28.00
C ARG A 185 -9.39 0.93 -27.87
N PHE A 186 -8.64 1.18 -26.80
CA PHE A 186 -7.73 2.29 -26.69
C PHE A 186 -6.32 1.85 -27.06
N ARG A 187 -5.58 2.71 -27.76
CA ARG A 187 -4.16 2.56 -28.08
C ARG A 187 -3.35 3.66 -27.40
N PHE A 188 -2.22 3.27 -26.80
CA PHE A 188 -1.31 4.15 -26.06
C PHE A 188 0.06 4.19 -26.75
N PRO A 189 0.29 5.14 -27.67
CA PRO A 189 1.53 5.18 -28.46
C PRO A 189 2.72 5.73 -27.65
N GLY A 190 2.56 5.96 -26.35
CA GLY A 190 3.62 6.47 -25.48
C GLY A 190 3.91 7.96 -25.66
N GLY A 191 3.03 8.73 -26.31
CA GLY A 191 3.20 10.17 -26.52
C GLY A 191 2.93 10.98 -25.26
N GLY A 192 3.51 12.19 -25.22
CA GLY A 192 3.47 13.10 -24.09
C GLY A 192 3.73 14.53 -24.54
N THR A 193 3.32 15.53 -23.75
CA THR A 193 3.66 16.92 -24.11
C THR A 193 5.17 17.14 -24.12
N MET A 194 5.89 16.52 -23.19
CA MET A 194 7.35 16.65 -23.05
C MET A 194 8.14 15.54 -23.75
N PHE A 195 7.44 14.57 -24.38
CA PHE A 195 8.06 13.50 -25.13
C PHE A 195 7.35 13.33 -26.49
N PRO A 196 7.52 14.31 -27.40
CA PRO A 196 6.83 14.34 -28.70
C PRO A 196 7.26 13.21 -29.63
N HIS A 197 8.46 12.64 -29.44
CA HIS A 197 8.97 11.46 -30.14
C HIS A 197 8.67 10.15 -29.39
N GLY A 198 7.84 10.19 -28.34
CA GLY A 198 7.48 9.04 -27.51
C GLY A 198 8.34 8.89 -26.27
N ALA A 199 7.79 8.18 -25.27
CA ALA A 199 8.41 7.98 -23.96
C ALA A 199 9.76 7.24 -24.03
N ASP A 200 9.94 6.32 -24.98
CA ASP A 200 11.21 5.58 -25.11
C ASP A 200 12.38 6.49 -25.51
N ALA A 201 12.19 7.35 -26.51
CA ALA A 201 13.20 8.32 -26.95
C ALA A 201 13.56 9.31 -25.82
N TYR A 202 12.56 9.71 -25.05
CA TYR A 202 12.75 10.56 -23.87
C TYR A 202 13.56 9.85 -22.76
N ILE A 203 13.30 8.56 -22.53
CA ILE A 203 14.10 7.74 -21.60
C ILE A 203 15.54 7.60 -22.12
N ASP A 204 15.75 7.42 -23.42
CA ASP A 204 17.10 7.41 -24.02
C ASP A 204 17.84 8.75 -23.85
N ASP A 205 17.12 9.87 -23.89
CA ASP A 205 17.71 11.19 -23.62
C ASP A 205 18.13 11.33 -22.15
N ILE A 206 17.39 10.74 -21.22
CA ILE A 206 17.80 10.64 -19.80
C ILE A 206 19.00 9.70 -19.66
N ASP A 207 19.01 8.56 -20.34
CA ASP A 207 20.09 7.54 -20.29
C ASP A 207 21.45 8.11 -20.76
N LYS A 208 21.43 9.09 -21.67
CA LYS A 208 22.63 9.83 -22.10
C LYS A 208 23.19 10.76 -20.99
N LEU A 209 22.39 11.12 -20.00
CA LEU A 209 22.74 12.06 -18.94
C LEU A 209 23.08 11.35 -17.62
N ILE A 210 22.36 10.28 -17.30
CA ILE A 210 22.59 9.38 -16.17
C ILE A 210 22.37 7.94 -16.63
N SER A 211 23.20 6.99 -16.20
CA SER A 211 23.06 5.60 -16.64
C SER A 211 21.79 4.97 -16.08
N LEU A 212 20.90 4.51 -16.97
CA LEU A 212 19.69 3.76 -16.63
C LEU A 212 19.84 2.24 -16.84
N ARG A 213 20.99 1.79 -17.36
CA ARG A 213 21.21 0.39 -17.78
C ARG A 213 22.21 -0.38 -16.91
N ASP A 214 22.92 0.30 -16.02
CA ASP A 214 24.00 -0.31 -15.22
C ASP A 214 23.51 -0.99 -13.93
N GLY A 215 22.19 -1.12 -13.76
CA GLY A 215 21.54 -1.73 -12.60
C GLY A 215 21.55 -0.88 -11.33
N SER A 216 22.08 0.35 -11.36
CA SER A 216 22.12 1.23 -10.17
C SER A 216 20.76 1.84 -9.82
N ILE A 217 19.92 2.08 -10.84
CA ILE A 217 18.55 2.55 -10.69
C ILE A 217 17.63 1.36 -10.92
N ARG A 218 16.81 1.03 -9.92
CA ARG A 218 15.85 -0.07 -9.99
C ARG A 218 14.43 0.40 -9.68
N THR A 219 14.25 1.23 -8.67
CA THR A 219 12.92 1.76 -8.31
C THR A 219 12.81 3.25 -8.57
N ALA A 220 11.72 3.67 -9.19
CA ALA A 220 11.41 5.06 -9.47
C ALA A 220 10.03 5.46 -8.96
N ILE A 221 9.84 6.75 -8.66
CA ILE A 221 8.53 7.34 -8.36
C ILE A 221 8.19 8.38 -9.43
N ASP A 222 7.01 8.25 -10.05
CA ASP A 222 6.53 9.16 -11.10
C ASP A 222 5.33 9.96 -10.59
N THR A 223 5.47 11.28 -10.55
CA THR A 223 4.51 12.19 -9.92
C THR A 223 3.71 12.91 -11.00
N GLY A 224 2.38 12.86 -10.92
CA GLY A 224 1.50 13.43 -11.95
C GLY A 224 1.57 12.67 -13.28
N CYS A 225 1.69 11.34 -13.20
CA CYS A 225 2.14 10.43 -14.25
C CYS A 225 1.25 10.29 -15.51
N GLY A 226 0.13 11.02 -15.63
CA GLY A 226 -0.79 10.82 -16.76
C GLY A 226 -1.27 9.37 -16.84
N VAL A 227 -1.19 8.79 -18.04
CA VAL A 227 -1.42 7.35 -18.30
C VAL A 227 -0.18 6.48 -18.03
N ALA A 228 0.77 6.95 -17.22
CA ALA A 228 2.01 6.24 -16.83
C ALA A 228 2.88 5.76 -18.00
N SER A 229 2.91 6.47 -19.14
CA SER A 229 3.74 6.08 -20.31
C SER A 229 5.22 6.01 -19.96
N TRP A 230 5.74 6.93 -19.15
CA TRP A 230 7.14 6.89 -18.72
C TRP A 230 7.45 5.60 -17.94
N GLY A 231 6.63 5.28 -16.93
CA GLY A 231 6.75 4.04 -16.17
C GLY A 231 6.62 2.77 -17.03
N ALA A 232 5.68 2.76 -17.99
CA ALA A 232 5.46 1.63 -18.89
C ALA A 232 6.68 1.31 -19.78
N TYR A 233 7.38 2.34 -20.24
CA TYR A 233 8.54 2.18 -21.14
C TYR A 233 9.85 1.94 -20.36
N LEU A 234 9.96 2.42 -19.11
CA LEU A 234 11.07 2.13 -18.20
C LEU A 234 11.24 0.63 -17.89
N LEU A 235 10.18 -0.16 -17.99
CA LEU A 235 10.23 -1.61 -17.78
C LEU A 235 11.26 -2.29 -18.69
N SER A 236 11.46 -1.78 -19.91
CA SER A 236 12.48 -2.28 -20.84
C SER A 236 13.93 -2.02 -20.38
N ARG A 237 14.13 -1.15 -19.39
CA ARG A 237 15.41 -0.89 -18.73
C ARG A 237 15.51 -1.59 -17.37
N ASN A 238 14.59 -2.51 -17.05
CA ASN A 238 14.46 -3.15 -15.73
C ASN A 238 14.28 -2.13 -14.59
N ILE A 239 13.58 -1.02 -14.84
CA ILE A 239 13.24 -0.03 -13.82
C ILE A 239 11.74 -0.11 -13.53
N LEU A 240 11.39 -0.36 -12.28
CA LEU A 240 10.00 -0.36 -11.80
C LEU A 240 9.65 1.05 -11.30
N ALA A 241 8.74 1.71 -12.02
CA ALA A 241 8.20 2.99 -11.60
C ALA A 241 6.86 2.80 -10.88
N MET A 242 6.75 3.36 -9.67
CA MET A 242 5.46 3.57 -9.01
C MET A 242 4.90 4.91 -9.47
N SER A 243 3.85 4.85 -10.28
CA SER A 243 3.24 6.03 -10.89
C SER A 243 2.05 6.48 -10.05
N PHE A 244 1.96 7.75 -9.66
CA PHE A 244 0.79 8.21 -8.92
C PHE A 244 0.31 9.60 -9.35
N ALA A 245 -1.00 9.76 -9.30
CA ALA A 245 -1.71 10.99 -9.62
C ALA A 245 -3.02 11.03 -8.84
N PRO A 246 -3.56 12.23 -8.54
CA PRO A 246 -4.87 12.34 -7.90
C PRO A 246 -5.95 11.78 -8.84
N ARG A 247 -7.10 11.42 -8.28
CA ARG A 247 -8.30 11.16 -9.09
C ARG A 247 -8.56 12.39 -9.96
N ASP A 248 -8.52 12.20 -11.28
CA ASP A 248 -8.50 13.29 -12.24
C ASP A 248 -9.91 13.74 -12.63
N THR A 249 -10.03 15.01 -13.05
CA THR A 249 -11.28 15.57 -13.60
C THR A 249 -11.62 15.04 -14.98
N HIS A 250 -10.68 14.33 -15.63
CA HIS A 250 -10.85 13.72 -16.95
C HIS A 250 -11.20 12.24 -16.88
N GLU A 251 -11.44 11.74 -15.65
CA GLU A 251 -11.88 10.40 -15.32
C GLU A 251 -11.01 9.30 -15.98
N ALA A 252 -10.10 8.72 -15.19
CA ALA A 252 -9.45 7.41 -15.40
C ALA A 252 -7.95 7.39 -15.79
N GLN A 253 -7.16 8.46 -15.62
CA GLN A 253 -5.71 8.42 -15.95
C GLN A 253 -4.94 7.26 -15.30
N VAL A 254 -5.06 7.11 -13.97
CA VAL A 254 -4.44 6.00 -13.22
C VAL A 254 -5.09 4.65 -13.58
N GLN A 255 -6.39 4.62 -13.79
CA GLN A 255 -7.10 3.39 -14.19
C GLN A 255 -6.63 2.88 -15.55
N PHE A 256 -6.36 3.76 -16.53
CA PHE A 256 -5.75 3.35 -17.80
C PHE A 256 -4.37 2.72 -17.61
N ALA A 257 -3.54 3.25 -16.72
CA ALA A 257 -2.25 2.64 -16.41
C ALA A 257 -2.42 1.22 -15.83
N LEU A 258 -3.36 1.06 -14.88
CA LEU A 258 -3.66 -0.22 -14.24
C LEU A 258 -4.25 -1.24 -15.22
N GLU A 259 -5.16 -0.83 -16.11
CA GLU A 259 -5.74 -1.68 -17.17
C GLU A 259 -4.71 -2.14 -18.21
N ARG A 260 -3.63 -1.37 -18.40
CA ARG A 260 -2.51 -1.71 -19.27
C ARG A 260 -1.45 -2.59 -18.61
N GLY A 261 -1.60 -2.85 -17.32
CA GLY A 261 -0.64 -3.65 -16.55
C GLY A 261 0.60 -2.88 -16.09
N VAL A 262 0.48 -1.57 -15.87
CA VAL A 262 1.55 -0.66 -15.44
C VAL A 262 1.34 -0.31 -13.96
N PRO A 263 2.38 -0.36 -13.10
CA PRO A 263 2.23 -0.02 -11.69
C PRO A 263 1.80 1.43 -11.49
N ALA A 264 0.65 1.61 -10.84
CA ALA A 264 0.13 2.92 -10.49
C ALA A 264 -0.73 2.92 -9.21
N MET A 265 -0.95 4.09 -8.63
CA MET A 265 -1.80 4.30 -7.46
C MET A 265 -2.47 5.67 -7.51
N ILE A 266 -3.66 5.81 -6.91
CA ILE A 266 -4.26 7.13 -6.71
C ILE A 266 -3.55 7.80 -5.53
N GLY A 267 -3.13 9.05 -5.71
CA GLY A 267 -2.53 9.79 -4.61
C GLY A 267 -2.13 11.22 -4.99
N VAL A 268 -1.86 12.04 -3.98
CA VAL A 268 -1.46 13.43 -4.17
C VAL A 268 -0.38 13.80 -3.16
N MET A 269 0.50 14.72 -3.55
CA MET A 269 1.33 15.43 -2.58
C MET A 269 0.55 16.62 -2.04
N ALA A 270 0.14 16.53 -0.78
CA ALA A 270 -0.64 17.54 -0.09
C ALA A 270 -0.04 17.84 1.30
N SER A 271 -0.73 17.51 2.39
CA SER A 271 -0.30 17.74 3.77
C SER A 271 0.22 16.48 4.48
N ILE A 272 0.07 15.30 3.90
CA ILE A 272 0.53 14.01 4.46
C ILE A 272 1.69 13.40 3.65
N ARG A 273 2.52 12.59 4.31
CA ARG A 273 3.59 11.80 3.68
C ARG A 273 3.01 10.81 2.67
N LEU A 274 3.76 10.57 1.61
CA LEU A 274 3.49 9.48 0.67
C LEU A 274 3.63 8.14 1.41
N PRO A 275 2.82 7.11 1.07
CA PRO A 275 2.75 5.84 1.81
C PRO A 275 3.94 4.90 1.56
N TYR A 276 5.14 5.48 1.47
CA TYR A 276 6.41 4.83 1.21
C TYR A 276 7.39 5.10 2.37
N PRO A 277 8.31 4.16 2.67
CA PRO A 277 9.34 4.36 3.67
C PRO A 277 10.33 5.42 3.20
N SER A 278 11.20 5.88 4.10
CA SER A 278 12.34 6.68 3.68
C SER A 278 13.30 5.85 2.85
N ARG A 279 14.04 6.50 1.93
CA ARG A 279 15.05 5.83 1.07
C ARG A 279 14.46 4.68 0.24
N ALA A 280 13.24 4.85 -0.29
CA ALA A 280 12.51 3.87 -1.09
C ALA A 280 12.88 3.88 -2.59
N PHE A 281 13.24 5.03 -3.16
CA PHE A 281 13.41 5.19 -4.61
C PHE A 281 14.83 5.62 -5.01
N ASP A 282 15.30 5.10 -6.14
CA ASP A 282 16.59 5.45 -6.77
C ASP A 282 16.45 6.65 -7.72
N MET A 283 15.21 6.98 -8.10
CA MET A 283 14.90 8.09 -9.00
C MET A 283 13.49 8.64 -8.71
N ALA A 284 13.33 9.95 -8.78
CA ALA A 284 12.02 10.61 -8.75
C ALA A 284 11.85 11.45 -10.01
N HIS A 285 10.67 11.41 -10.61
CA HIS A 285 10.37 12.07 -11.88
C HIS A 285 9.08 12.89 -11.79
N CYS A 286 9.13 14.05 -12.43
CA CYS A 286 7.97 14.89 -12.72
C CYS A 286 8.09 15.44 -14.13
N SER A 287 7.07 15.22 -14.96
CA SER A 287 6.92 15.88 -16.25
C SER A 287 5.65 16.70 -16.28
N ARG A 288 5.78 18.03 -16.17
CA ARG A 288 4.65 18.98 -16.05
C ARG A 288 3.60 18.58 -15.00
N CYS A 289 4.02 18.04 -13.85
CA CYS A 289 3.12 17.50 -12.83
C CYS A 289 2.30 18.56 -12.06
N LEU A 290 2.50 19.85 -12.32
CA LEU A 290 1.81 20.98 -11.67
C LEU A 290 1.97 21.04 -10.14
N ILE A 291 2.97 20.34 -9.60
CA ILE A 291 3.32 20.40 -8.18
C ILE A 291 4.13 21.68 -7.94
N PRO A 292 3.73 22.54 -7.00
CA PRO A 292 4.44 23.79 -6.74
C PRO A 292 5.67 23.53 -5.84
N TRP A 293 6.69 22.89 -6.43
CA TRP A 293 7.90 22.38 -5.76
C TRP A 293 8.63 23.39 -4.87
N GLY A 294 8.59 24.68 -5.22
CA GLY A 294 9.22 25.77 -4.46
C GLY A 294 8.33 26.48 -3.44
N GLN A 295 7.06 26.09 -3.29
CA GLN A 295 6.11 26.69 -2.34
C GLN A 295 6.13 25.96 -0.98
N TYR A 296 5.39 26.49 0.00
CA TYR A 296 5.26 25.92 1.35
C TYR A 296 6.61 25.61 2.01
N ASP A 297 7.58 26.53 1.90
CA ASP A 297 8.95 26.34 2.38
C ASP A 297 9.68 25.09 1.83
N GLY A 298 9.29 24.64 0.63
CA GLY A 298 9.90 23.50 -0.05
C GLY A 298 9.38 22.14 0.42
N LEU A 299 8.23 22.10 1.09
CA LEU A 299 7.66 20.89 1.72
C LEU A 299 7.60 19.68 0.79
N TYR A 300 7.19 19.87 -0.47
CA TYR A 300 7.09 18.77 -1.44
C TYR A 300 8.44 18.21 -1.85
N LEU A 301 9.47 19.05 -2.00
CA LEU A 301 10.83 18.58 -2.25
C LEU A 301 11.46 17.93 -1.01
N ILE A 302 11.07 18.35 0.20
CA ILE A 302 11.45 17.67 1.44
C ILE A 302 10.87 16.25 1.48
N GLU A 303 9.62 16.06 1.05
CA GLU A 303 9.02 14.73 0.97
C GLU A 303 9.68 13.84 -0.09
N VAL A 304 9.99 14.40 -1.26
CA VAL A 304 10.79 13.70 -2.28
C VAL A 304 12.17 13.36 -1.73
N ASP A 305 12.82 14.26 -0.98
CA ASP A 305 14.08 13.95 -0.30
C ASP A 305 13.93 12.77 0.65
N ARG A 306 12.88 12.72 1.49
CA ARG A 306 12.65 11.61 2.42
C ARG A 306 12.61 10.27 1.70
N VAL A 307 11.83 10.15 0.63
CA VAL A 307 11.63 8.88 -0.09
C VAL A 307 12.80 8.54 -1.03
N LEU A 308 13.62 9.52 -1.42
CA LEU A 308 14.80 9.30 -2.26
C LEU A 308 15.99 8.75 -1.46
N ARG A 309 16.69 7.77 -2.05
CA ARG A 309 17.94 7.21 -1.49
C ARG A 309 19.09 8.22 -1.55
N PRO A 310 20.06 8.16 -0.64
CA PRO A 310 21.26 8.98 -0.78
C PRO A 310 21.99 8.70 -2.10
N GLY A 311 22.35 9.74 -2.86
CA GLY A 311 22.97 9.61 -4.18
C GLY A 311 21.99 9.47 -5.36
N SER A 312 20.69 9.33 -5.10
CA SER A 312 19.63 9.20 -6.12
C SER A 312 19.35 10.51 -6.87
N TYR A 313 18.54 10.41 -7.93
CA TYR A 313 18.27 11.50 -8.85
C TYR A 313 16.83 12.00 -8.76
N TRP A 314 16.65 13.32 -8.88
CA TRP A 314 15.37 13.93 -9.17
C TRP A 314 15.40 14.58 -10.55
N ILE A 315 14.40 14.26 -11.37
CA ILE A 315 14.25 14.73 -12.75
C ILE A 315 13.00 15.58 -12.84
N LEU A 316 13.17 16.83 -13.27
CA LEU A 316 12.07 17.75 -13.59
C LEU A 316 12.09 18.06 -15.08
N SER A 317 10.94 17.89 -15.72
CA SER A 317 10.75 18.10 -17.15
C SER A 317 9.59 19.06 -17.44
N GLY A 318 9.84 20.02 -18.32
CA GLY A 318 8.89 21.08 -18.68
C GLY A 318 8.94 22.31 -17.77
N PRO A 319 7.89 23.14 -17.71
CA PRO A 319 7.92 24.39 -16.97
C PRO A 319 8.32 24.16 -15.50
N PRO A 320 9.21 24.98 -14.94
CA PRO A 320 9.82 26.18 -15.55
C PRO A 320 11.14 25.92 -16.29
N ILE A 321 11.62 24.68 -16.43
CA ILE A 321 12.90 24.38 -17.09
C ILE A 321 12.88 24.78 -18.56
N ASN A 322 13.91 25.48 -19.03
CA ASN A 322 14.01 26.01 -20.40
C ASN A 322 12.96 27.08 -20.75
N TRP A 323 12.46 27.82 -19.75
CA TRP A 323 11.49 28.89 -19.95
C TRP A 323 11.95 29.96 -20.94
N GLN A 324 13.26 30.22 -21.08
CA GLN A 324 13.81 31.21 -22.00
C GLN A 324 13.39 30.95 -23.45
N LYS A 325 13.26 29.67 -23.82
CA LYS A 325 12.85 29.25 -25.16
C LYS A 325 11.32 29.11 -25.30
N HIS A 326 10.63 28.71 -24.22
CA HIS A 326 9.25 28.23 -24.30
C HIS A 326 8.18 29.12 -23.64
N TRP A 327 8.55 30.21 -22.95
CA TRP A 327 7.61 31.03 -22.16
C TRP A 327 6.34 31.46 -22.95
N LYS A 328 6.50 31.87 -24.22
CA LYS A 328 5.36 32.26 -25.08
C LYS A 328 4.36 31.11 -25.30
N GLY A 329 4.86 29.89 -25.48
CA GLY A 329 4.04 28.70 -25.73
C GLY A 329 3.32 28.19 -24.50
N TRP A 330 3.71 28.63 -23.30
CA TRP A 330 3.09 28.24 -22.04
C TRP A 330 2.09 29.26 -21.50
N ASN A 331 1.88 30.37 -22.20
CA ASN A 331 1.01 31.47 -21.78
C ASN A 331 1.32 31.97 -20.36
N ARG A 332 2.63 32.08 -20.04
CA ARG A 332 3.15 32.55 -18.75
C ARG A 332 4.22 33.61 -18.99
N THR A 333 4.43 34.49 -18.01
CA THR A 333 5.43 35.55 -18.12
C THR A 333 6.84 35.03 -17.83
N THR A 334 7.86 35.70 -18.37
CA THR A 334 9.26 35.36 -18.10
C THR A 334 9.61 35.49 -16.62
N ASP A 335 9.08 36.52 -15.95
CA ASP A 335 9.36 36.78 -14.54
C ASP A 335 8.76 35.72 -13.63
N ASP A 336 7.55 35.27 -13.92
CA ASP A 336 6.87 34.18 -13.21
C ASP A 336 7.68 32.87 -13.31
N LEU A 337 8.02 32.44 -14.54
CA LEU A 337 8.79 31.21 -14.76
C LEU A 337 10.21 31.29 -14.17
N LYS A 338 10.87 32.43 -14.31
CA LYS A 338 12.19 32.66 -13.72
C LYS A 338 12.14 32.62 -12.19
N SER A 339 11.11 33.22 -11.59
CA SER A 339 10.87 33.20 -10.14
C SER A 339 10.61 31.78 -9.66
N GLU A 340 9.76 31.03 -10.34
CA GLU A 340 9.47 29.63 -10.03
C GLU A 340 10.73 28.76 -10.09
N GLN A 341 11.50 28.82 -11.19
CA GLN A 341 12.74 28.06 -11.29
C GLN A 341 13.73 28.46 -10.18
N SER A 342 13.86 29.75 -9.90
CA SER A 342 14.77 30.25 -8.85
C SER A 342 14.39 29.76 -7.46
N ARG A 343 13.08 29.66 -7.16
CA ARG A 343 12.58 29.09 -5.90
C ARG A 343 12.90 27.61 -5.80
N ILE A 344 12.64 26.84 -6.86
CA ILE A 344 12.97 25.40 -6.92
C ILE A 344 14.46 25.18 -6.69
N GLU A 345 15.32 25.93 -7.38
CA GLU A 345 16.77 25.82 -7.23
C GLU A 345 17.24 26.24 -5.82
N THR A 346 16.59 27.22 -5.20
CA THR A 346 16.87 27.65 -3.83
C THR A 346 16.52 26.55 -2.82
N VAL A 347 15.34 25.93 -2.96
CA VAL A 347 14.93 24.79 -2.13
C VAL A 347 15.89 23.62 -2.32
N ALA A 348 16.18 23.21 -3.55
CA ALA A 348 17.11 22.12 -3.83
C ALA A 348 18.51 22.37 -3.21
N LYS A 349 19.03 23.59 -3.29
CA LYS A 349 20.28 23.98 -2.61
C LYS A 349 20.18 23.88 -1.09
N SER A 350 19.03 24.26 -0.49
CA SER A 350 18.80 24.14 0.95
C SER A 350 18.73 22.69 1.45
N LEU A 351 18.31 21.77 0.57
CA LEU A 351 18.35 20.32 0.77
C LEU A 351 19.73 19.71 0.45
N CYS A 352 20.71 20.56 0.11
CA CYS A 352 22.06 20.16 -0.27
C CYS A 352 22.14 19.32 -1.55
N TRP A 353 21.14 19.41 -2.42
CA TRP A 353 21.15 18.74 -3.71
C TRP A 353 22.06 19.47 -4.69
N LYS A 354 22.72 18.70 -5.55
CA LYS A 354 23.56 19.21 -6.63
C LYS A 354 22.80 19.12 -7.94
N LYS A 355 22.66 20.25 -8.65
CA LYS A 355 22.19 20.23 -10.04
C LYS A 355 23.30 19.65 -10.92
N LEU A 356 23.04 18.50 -11.55
CA LEU A 356 24.02 17.82 -12.39
C LEU A 356 24.01 18.35 -13.81
N VAL A 357 22.82 18.46 -14.38
CA VAL A 357 22.64 18.88 -15.76
C VAL A 357 21.30 19.60 -15.92
N GLN A 358 21.30 20.58 -16.82
CA GLN A 358 20.09 21.07 -17.46
C GLN A 358 20.36 21.06 -18.97
N LYS A 359 19.56 20.29 -19.71
CA LYS A 359 19.69 20.15 -21.15
C LYS A 359 18.30 20.17 -21.76
N ASP A 360 18.06 21.09 -22.68
CA ASP A 360 16.74 21.33 -23.25
C ASP A 360 15.69 21.44 -22.12
N ASP A 361 14.57 20.74 -22.24
CA ASP A 361 13.45 20.79 -21.28
C ASP A 361 13.67 19.92 -20.03
N LEU A 362 14.87 19.35 -19.86
CA LEU A 362 15.23 18.45 -18.76
C LEU A 362 16.21 19.10 -17.78
N ALA A 363 15.96 18.92 -16.48
CA ALA A 363 16.93 19.19 -15.44
C ALA A 363 17.00 18.03 -14.45
N ILE A 364 18.23 17.66 -14.06
CA ILE A 364 18.53 16.56 -13.15
C ILE A 364 19.31 17.09 -11.95
N TRP A 365 18.80 16.78 -10.75
CA TRP A 365 19.49 17.00 -9.49
C TRP A 365 19.85 15.67 -8.85
N GLN A 366 20.89 15.69 -8.04
CA GLN A 366 21.34 14.55 -7.27
C GLN A 366 21.29 14.87 -5.78
N LYS A 367 20.61 13.99 -5.02
CA LYS A 367 20.59 14.01 -3.56
C LYS A 367 21.99 13.63 -3.04
N PRO A 368 22.53 14.29 -2.00
CA PRO A 368 23.84 13.93 -1.46
C PRO A 368 23.86 12.49 -0.93
N THR A 369 25.01 11.85 -1.00
CA THR A 369 25.23 10.48 -0.49
C THR A 369 25.21 10.41 1.04
N ASN A 370 25.46 11.52 1.73
CA ASN A 370 25.35 11.66 3.18
C ASN A 370 25.18 13.14 3.59
N HIS A 371 24.97 13.39 4.89
CA HIS A 371 24.78 14.74 5.42
C HIS A 371 26.06 15.44 5.93
N VAL A 372 27.28 14.90 5.70
CA VAL A 372 28.51 15.48 6.26
C VAL A 372 28.75 16.90 5.73
N HIS A 373 28.79 17.08 4.40
CA HIS A 373 28.91 18.40 3.77
C HIS A 373 27.67 19.27 4.02
N CYS A 374 26.48 18.65 4.05
CA CYS A 374 25.24 19.36 4.26
C CYS A 374 25.21 20.03 5.65
N LYS A 375 25.62 19.33 6.71
CA LYS A 375 25.74 19.89 8.07
C LYS A 375 26.71 21.07 8.15
N ALA A 376 27.82 21.02 7.39
CA ALA A 376 28.76 22.14 7.32
C ALA A 376 28.13 23.37 6.64
N ASN A 377 27.49 23.17 5.48
CA ASN A 377 26.78 24.23 4.74
C ASN A 377 25.62 24.83 5.54
N ARG A 378 25.00 24.05 6.42
CA ARG A 378 23.88 24.49 7.25
C ARG A 378 24.26 25.38 8.43
N LYS A 379 25.57 25.51 8.74
CA LYS A 379 26.05 26.62 9.57
C LYS A 379 25.77 27.97 8.89
N VAL A 380 25.70 27.99 7.55
CA VAL A 380 25.38 29.15 6.72
C VAL A 380 23.88 29.19 6.39
N PHE A 381 23.30 28.06 5.97
CA PHE A 381 21.88 27.93 5.65
C PHE A 381 21.09 27.32 6.82
N LYS A 382 20.42 28.16 7.62
CA LYS A 382 19.72 27.75 8.86
C LYS A 382 18.41 26.96 8.65
N ARG A 383 17.86 26.91 7.43
CA ARG A 383 16.57 26.26 7.11
C ARG A 383 16.69 25.34 5.88
N PRO A 384 15.85 24.27 5.80
CA PRO A 384 14.90 23.78 6.80
C PRO A 384 15.63 23.02 7.93
N PRO A 385 15.30 23.09 9.23
CA PRO A 385 16.02 22.38 10.32
C PRO A 385 16.08 20.86 10.09
N ILE A 386 16.95 20.13 10.78
CA ILE A 386 16.90 18.65 10.76
C ILE A 386 15.78 18.21 11.70
N CYS A 387 14.94 17.27 11.28
CA CYS A 387 13.81 16.79 12.10
C CYS A 387 14.29 16.18 13.42
N TYR A 388 13.61 16.49 14.52
CA TYR A 388 13.91 15.92 15.83
C TYR A 388 13.08 14.64 16.01
N THR A 389 13.76 13.48 15.93
CA THR A 389 13.27 12.19 16.44
C THR A 389 11.90 11.72 15.93
N GLN A 390 11.64 11.78 14.62
CA GLN A 390 10.58 10.97 14.01
C GLN A 390 11.19 9.79 13.28
N ASN A 391 10.53 8.63 13.37
CA ASN A 391 10.84 7.50 12.53
C ASN A 391 10.62 7.92 11.06
N PRO A 392 11.68 7.95 10.22
CA PRO A 392 11.57 8.43 8.84
C PRO A 392 10.77 7.49 7.94
N ASP A 393 10.60 6.23 8.36
CA ASP A 393 9.81 5.22 7.66
C ASP A 393 8.32 5.22 8.06
N MET A 394 7.94 5.99 9.09
CA MET A 394 6.54 6.18 9.43
C MET A 394 5.92 7.18 8.45
N ALA A 395 4.89 6.73 7.71
CA ALA A 395 4.26 7.53 6.67
C ALA A 395 2.73 7.53 6.69
N TRP A 396 2.09 6.43 7.12
CA TRP A 396 0.63 6.33 7.15
C TRP A 396 0.02 7.45 8.01
N TYR A 397 -0.85 8.28 7.39
CA TYR A 397 -1.44 9.50 7.95
C TYR A 397 -0.47 10.46 8.68
N THR A 398 0.82 10.37 8.39
CA THR A 398 1.83 11.23 9.02
C THR A 398 1.88 12.56 8.28
N LYS A 399 1.75 13.68 9.00
CA LYS A 399 1.83 15.01 8.39
C LYS A 399 3.24 15.30 7.85
N LEU A 400 3.29 16.06 6.77
CA LEU A 400 4.54 16.60 6.24
C LEU A 400 5.09 17.65 7.20
N GLU A 401 6.42 17.72 7.28
CA GLU A 401 7.11 18.68 8.14
C GLU A 401 8.14 19.45 7.34
N THR A 402 8.30 20.75 7.62
CA THR A 402 9.30 21.62 6.99
C THR A 402 10.69 21.42 7.62
N CYS A 403 11.14 20.16 7.72
CA CYS A 403 12.43 19.77 8.26
C CYS A 403 13.07 18.66 7.40
N LEU A 404 14.40 18.66 7.33
CA LEU A 404 15.15 17.66 6.59
C LEU A 404 15.21 16.35 7.38
N THR A 405 14.78 15.26 6.75
CA THR A 405 14.81 13.92 7.34
C THR A 405 16.27 13.49 7.60
N PRO A 406 16.64 13.04 8.81
CA PRO A 406 18.00 12.61 9.09
C PRO A 406 18.36 11.34 8.31
N LEU A 407 19.52 11.35 7.64
CA LEU A 407 20.13 10.15 7.08
C LEU A 407 20.91 9.38 8.16
N PRO A 408 21.09 8.04 8.01
CA PRO A 408 21.97 7.26 8.86
C PRO A 408 23.36 7.89 8.99
N ARG A 409 23.97 7.76 10.18
CA ARG A 409 25.31 8.32 10.43
C ARG A 409 26.35 7.54 9.64
N VAL A 410 27.33 8.27 9.11
CA VAL A 410 28.50 7.73 8.42
C VAL A 410 29.75 8.19 9.15
N SER A 411 30.81 7.38 9.08
CA SER A 411 32.11 7.67 9.67
C SER A 411 32.99 8.48 8.72
N ASN A 412 32.84 8.25 7.42
CA ASN A 412 33.62 8.92 6.37
C ASN A 412 32.73 9.75 5.42
N ILE A 413 33.30 10.82 4.87
CA ILE A 413 32.65 11.68 3.88
C ILE A 413 32.37 10.97 2.55
N LYS A 414 33.13 9.92 2.23
CA LYS A 414 32.96 9.09 1.03
C LYS A 414 31.91 7.98 1.19
N GLU A 415 31.47 7.70 2.41
CA GLU A 415 30.48 6.65 2.68
C GLU A 415 29.07 7.11 2.31
N THR A 416 28.28 6.19 1.78
CA THR A 416 26.86 6.41 1.52
C THR A 416 26.05 6.09 2.77
N ALA A 417 25.17 7.00 3.18
CA ALA A 417 24.36 6.81 4.37
C ALA A 417 23.34 5.68 4.18
N GLY A 418 23.34 4.72 5.10
CA GLY A 418 22.52 3.51 4.99
C GLY A 418 23.06 2.50 3.99
N GLU A 419 24.37 2.58 3.71
CA GLU A 419 25.15 1.69 2.85
C GLU A 419 24.73 1.69 1.37
N GLN A 420 25.62 1.21 0.52
CA GLN A 420 25.35 1.10 -0.91
C GLN A 420 24.68 -0.24 -1.21
N LEU A 421 23.55 -0.20 -1.92
CA LEU A 421 22.86 -1.41 -2.36
C LEU A 421 23.62 -2.07 -3.52
N ALA A 422 23.52 -3.40 -3.60
CA ALA A 422 23.93 -4.13 -4.79
C ALA A 422 23.15 -3.63 -6.02
N LYS A 423 23.74 -3.80 -7.20
CA LYS A 423 23.09 -3.47 -8.46
C LYS A 423 22.06 -4.54 -8.84
N TRP A 424 21.10 -4.17 -9.67
CA TRP A 424 20.17 -5.15 -10.25
C TRP A 424 20.88 -6.03 -11.28
N PRO A 425 20.67 -7.36 -11.29
CA PRO A 425 19.66 -8.13 -10.53
C PRO A 425 20.10 -8.66 -9.16
N GLU A 426 21.38 -8.60 -8.80
CA GLU A 426 21.92 -9.19 -7.56
C GLU A 426 21.22 -8.62 -6.30
N ARG A 427 20.80 -7.36 -6.38
CA ARG A 427 20.04 -6.63 -5.35
C ARG A 427 18.85 -7.40 -4.78
N LEU A 428 18.17 -8.23 -5.59
CA LEU A 428 16.96 -8.94 -5.16
C LEU A 428 17.19 -9.85 -3.95
N ASN A 429 18.37 -10.50 -3.92
CA ASN A 429 18.72 -11.53 -2.94
C ASN A 429 19.90 -11.13 -2.05
N ALA A 430 20.51 -9.97 -2.29
CA ALA A 430 21.52 -9.41 -1.40
C ALA A 430 20.89 -9.04 -0.05
N ILE A 431 21.63 -9.26 1.04
CA ILE A 431 21.19 -8.87 2.38
C ILE A 431 20.97 -7.35 2.42
N PRO A 432 19.75 -6.87 2.74
CA PRO A 432 19.46 -5.45 2.88
C PRO A 432 20.26 -4.78 4.01
N PRO A 433 20.80 -3.57 3.81
CA PRO A 433 21.51 -2.83 4.86
C PRO A 433 20.72 -2.64 6.15
N ARG A 434 19.38 -2.51 6.08
CA ARG A 434 18.54 -2.43 7.28
C ARG A 434 18.62 -3.68 8.16
N ILE A 435 18.89 -4.84 7.56
CA ILE A 435 19.04 -6.12 8.25
C ILE A 435 20.47 -6.27 8.77
N SER A 436 21.49 -6.08 7.93
CA SER A 436 22.90 -6.24 8.33
C SER A 436 23.33 -5.24 9.42
N SER A 437 22.78 -4.02 9.41
CA SER A 437 23.03 -3.01 10.46
C SER A 437 22.30 -3.27 11.78
N GLY A 438 21.40 -4.27 11.84
CA GLY A 438 20.58 -4.55 13.02
C GLY A 438 19.49 -3.50 13.30
N SER A 439 19.12 -2.69 12.31
CA SER A 439 18.11 -1.63 12.47
C SER A 439 16.67 -2.16 12.63
N LEU A 440 16.43 -3.42 12.29
CA LEU A 440 15.16 -4.12 12.44
C LEU A 440 15.28 -5.22 13.50
N PRO A 441 14.84 -4.95 14.75
CA PRO A 441 14.92 -5.95 15.82
C PRO A 441 14.17 -7.22 15.45
N GLY A 442 14.79 -8.39 15.61
CA GLY A 442 14.16 -9.69 15.35
C GLY A 442 14.28 -10.22 13.92
N ILE A 443 14.80 -9.44 12.97
CA ILE A 443 15.08 -9.91 11.60
C ILE A 443 16.59 -10.00 11.41
N THR A 444 17.09 -11.22 11.22
CA THR A 444 18.50 -11.50 10.94
C THR A 444 18.74 -11.81 9.47
N GLU A 445 20.00 -11.86 9.05
CA GLU A 445 20.39 -12.28 7.70
C GLU A 445 19.89 -13.70 7.40
N THR A 446 19.97 -14.60 8.37
CA THR A 446 19.45 -15.98 8.25
C THR A 446 17.95 -15.99 7.99
N VAL A 447 17.16 -15.23 8.77
CA VAL A 447 15.71 -15.12 8.57
C VAL A 447 15.37 -14.64 7.17
N PHE A 448 16.14 -13.68 6.62
CA PHE A 448 15.92 -13.18 5.26
C PHE A 448 16.17 -14.24 4.19
N VAL A 449 17.25 -15.01 4.33
CA VAL A 449 17.60 -16.09 3.38
C VAL A 449 16.56 -17.21 3.46
N GLU A 450 16.24 -17.68 4.67
CA GLU A 450 15.21 -18.71 4.89
C GLU A 450 13.85 -18.27 4.36
N ASN A 451 13.47 -17.02 4.57
CA ASN A 451 12.22 -16.48 4.03
C ASN A 451 12.20 -16.49 2.49
N SER A 452 13.31 -16.16 1.85
CA SER A 452 13.40 -16.17 0.38
C SER A 452 13.30 -17.59 -0.19
N GLU A 453 13.95 -18.57 0.44
CA GLU A 453 13.84 -19.99 0.03
C GLU A 453 12.44 -20.56 0.30
N LEU A 454 11.84 -20.22 1.44
CA LEU A 454 10.47 -20.60 1.77
C LEU A 454 9.47 -20.10 0.71
N TRP A 455 9.59 -18.84 0.29
CA TRP A 455 8.68 -18.27 -0.70
C TRP A 455 8.84 -18.87 -2.10
N LYS A 456 10.04 -19.29 -2.49
CA LYS A 456 10.23 -20.07 -3.73
C LYS A 456 9.42 -21.37 -3.70
N LYS A 457 9.57 -22.16 -2.62
CA LYS A 457 8.82 -23.40 -2.42
C LYS A 457 7.30 -23.16 -2.42
N ARG A 458 6.84 -22.11 -1.72
CA ARG A 458 5.40 -21.76 -1.65
C ARG A 458 4.83 -21.36 -3.00
N VAL A 459 5.52 -20.50 -3.75
CA VAL A 459 5.06 -20.07 -5.08
C VAL A 459 5.03 -21.23 -6.05
N GLU A 460 6.01 -22.14 -6.02
CA GLU A 460 5.97 -23.38 -6.80
C GLU A 460 4.74 -24.22 -6.47
N TYR A 461 4.42 -24.40 -5.19
CA TYR A 461 3.22 -25.10 -4.76
C TYR A 461 1.93 -24.38 -5.21
N TYR A 462 1.86 -23.06 -5.07
CA TYR A 462 0.72 -22.25 -5.51
C TYR A 462 0.46 -22.38 -7.01
N LYS A 463 1.50 -22.47 -7.84
CA LYS A 463 1.39 -22.73 -9.29
C LYS A 463 0.79 -24.12 -9.61
N THR A 464 0.85 -25.07 -8.68
CA THR A 464 0.16 -26.37 -8.82
C THR A 464 -1.33 -26.29 -8.48
N ILE A 465 -1.73 -25.33 -7.63
CA ILE A 465 -3.11 -25.12 -7.20
C ILE A 465 -3.88 -24.26 -8.20
N ASP A 466 -3.25 -23.17 -8.66
CA ASP A 466 -3.76 -22.28 -9.71
C ASP A 466 -2.90 -22.36 -10.97
N HIS A 467 -3.36 -23.11 -11.97
CA HIS A 467 -2.69 -23.22 -13.25
C HIS A 467 -2.60 -21.88 -14.01
N GLN A 468 -3.48 -20.90 -13.73
CA GLN A 468 -3.40 -19.57 -14.35
C GLN A 468 -2.22 -18.75 -13.80
N LEU A 469 -1.83 -18.96 -12.54
CA LEU A 469 -0.63 -18.37 -11.96
C LEU A 469 0.65 -18.95 -12.58
N ALA A 470 0.60 -20.22 -13.02
CA ALA A 470 1.69 -20.85 -13.76
C ALA A 470 1.75 -20.41 -15.23
N GLU A 471 0.65 -19.88 -15.78
CA GLU A 471 0.56 -19.47 -17.18
C GLU A 471 1.19 -18.09 -17.41
N THR A 472 2.30 -18.07 -18.15
CA THR A 472 3.05 -16.84 -18.44
C THR A 472 2.16 -15.78 -19.12
N GLY A 473 2.09 -14.60 -18.50
CA GLY A 473 1.39 -13.43 -19.04
C GLY A 473 -0.14 -13.47 -18.87
N ARG A 474 -0.71 -14.51 -18.27
CA ARG A 474 -2.14 -14.56 -17.91
C ARG A 474 -2.48 -13.58 -16.80
N TYR A 475 -1.65 -13.50 -15.76
CA TYR A 475 -1.71 -12.47 -14.74
C TYR A 475 -0.59 -11.46 -14.94
N ARG A 476 -0.85 -10.22 -14.52
CA ARG A 476 0.12 -9.12 -14.62
C ARG A 476 0.18 -8.29 -13.34
N ASN A 477 -0.97 -7.85 -12.85
CA ASN A 477 -1.09 -7.01 -11.66
C ASN A 477 -1.35 -7.89 -10.44
N LEU A 478 -0.34 -8.12 -9.62
CA LEU A 478 -0.47 -8.91 -8.40
C LEU A 478 -0.50 -7.99 -7.17
N LEU A 479 -1.27 -8.37 -6.17
CA LEU A 479 -1.30 -7.74 -4.86
C LEU A 479 -0.87 -8.77 -3.81
N ASP A 480 0.11 -8.42 -2.98
CA ASP A 480 0.43 -9.17 -1.78
C ASP A 480 0.01 -8.35 -0.56
N MET A 481 -1.07 -8.78 0.10
CA MET A 481 -1.72 -8.02 1.17
C MET A 481 -0.89 -7.94 2.45
N ASN A 482 0.06 -8.86 2.63
CA ASN A 482 0.97 -8.90 3.78
C ASN A 482 2.34 -9.42 3.35
N ALA A 483 3.11 -8.56 2.71
CA ALA A 483 4.34 -8.94 2.02
C ALA A 483 5.51 -9.27 2.94
N TYR A 484 5.48 -8.81 4.20
CA TYR A 484 6.59 -8.95 5.14
C TYR A 484 7.94 -8.51 4.51
N LEU A 485 8.81 -9.44 4.10
CA LEU A 485 10.11 -9.17 3.46
C LEU A 485 10.07 -9.14 1.91
N GLY A 486 8.88 -9.22 1.30
CA GLY A 486 8.68 -9.23 -0.15
C GLY A 486 9.07 -10.54 -0.84
N GLY A 487 9.07 -11.66 -0.09
CA GLY A 487 9.52 -12.95 -0.62
C GLY A 487 8.61 -13.51 -1.73
N PHE A 488 7.29 -13.32 -1.62
CA PHE A 488 6.34 -13.70 -2.68
C PHE A 488 6.68 -13.03 -4.02
N ALA A 489 6.87 -11.71 -4.00
CA ALA A 489 7.26 -10.97 -5.20
C ALA A 489 8.65 -11.34 -5.72
N ALA A 490 9.60 -11.62 -4.82
CA ALA A 490 10.93 -12.06 -5.22
C ALA A 490 10.93 -13.43 -5.91
N ALA A 491 10.09 -14.35 -5.46
CA ALA A 491 9.91 -15.67 -6.08
C ALA A 491 9.22 -15.61 -7.45
N LEU A 492 8.56 -14.50 -7.79
CA LEU A 492 7.88 -14.26 -9.07
C LEU A 492 8.66 -13.31 -10.00
N VAL A 493 9.91 -12.97 -9.67
CA VAL A 493 10.67 -11.94 -10.41
C VAL A 493 10.87 -12.27 -11.90
N ASP A 494 10.95 -13.56 -12.23
CA ASP A 494 11.17 -14.05 -13.59
C ASP A 494 9.87 -14.15 -14.40
N ASP A 495 8.71 -14.06 -13.74
CA ASP A 495 7.42 -13.99 -14.40
C ASP A 495 7.16 -12.55 -14.88
N PRO A 496 6.40 -12.35 -15.98
CA PRO A 496 6.08 -11.02 -16.50
C PRO A 496 4.98 -10.34 -15.66
N VAL A 497 5.14 -10.32 -14.33
CA VAL A 497 4.22 -9.72 -13.36
C VAL A 497 4.87 -8.52 -12.68
N TRP A 498 4.07 -7.73 -11.99
CA TRP A 498 4.55 -6.85 -10.94
C TRP A 498 3.66 -7.05 -9.71
N VAL A 499 4.26 -6.93 -8.53
CA VAL A 499 3.57 -7.14 -7.26
C VAL A 499 3.53 -5.83 -6.49
N MET A 500 2.33 -5.40 -6.11
CA MET A 500 2.15 -4.40 -5.06
C MET A 500 2.37 -5.08 -3.71
N ASN A 501 3.54 -4.88 -3.11
CA ASN A 501 3.88 -5.46 -1.82
C ASN A 501 3.33 -4.58 -0.69
N ILE A 502 2.29 -5.01 -0.01
CA ILE A 502 1.71 -4.27 1.10
C ILE A 502 2.35 -4.68 2.41
N VAL A 503 2.75 -3.70 3.21
CA VAL A 503 3.10 -3.91 4.62
C VAL A 503 1.99 -3.27 5.45
N PRO A 504 1.13 -4.07 6.10
CA PRO A 504 0.03 -3.57 6.90
C PRO A 504 0.51 -2.63 8.01
N VAL A 505 -0.20 -1.54 8.22
CA VAL A 505 0.13 -0.57 9.29
C VAL A 505 -0.08 -1.18 10.69
N GLU A 506 -1.02 -2.13 10.79
CA GLU A 506 -1.38 -2.87 12.00
C GLU A 506 -0.42 -4.03 12.31
N ALA A 507 0.61 -4.25 11.50
CA ALA A 507 1.65 -5.23 11.79
C ALA A 507 2.49 -4.76 12.99
N ASP A 508 2.02 -5.06 14.21
CA ASP A 508 2.56 -4.59 15.49
C ASP A 508 4.04 -4.93 15.76
N GLN A 509 4.66 -5.76 14.91
CA GLN A 509 5.96 -6.34 15.20
C GLN A 509 7.11 -5.59 14.52
N ILE A 510 7.09 -5.37 13.19
CA ILE A 510 8.23 -4.77 12.46
C ILE A 510 7.80 -4.10 11.15
N ASN A 511 8.21 -2.85 10.93
CA ASN A 511 8.05 -2.15 9.65
C ASN A 511 9.11 -2.61 8.64
N THR A 512 8.72 -3.51 7.73
CA THR A 512 9.61 -4.16 6.76
C THR A 512 9.56 -3.56 5.35
N LEU A 513 8.74 -2.54 5.10
CA LEU A 513 8.57 -2.00 3.73
C LEU A 513 9.89 -1.42 3.19
N GLY A 514 10.73 -0.87 4.08
CA GLY A 514 12.08 -0.43 3.70
C GLY A 514 12.94 -1.55 3.12
N VAL A 515 12.80 -2.79 3.62
CA VAL A 515 13.51 -3.96 3.11
C VAL A 515 13.00 -4.35 1.72
N VAL A 516 11.68 -4.37 1.50
CA VAL A 516 11.08 -4.63 0.19
C VAL A 516 11.69 -3.72 -0.88
N TYR A 517 11.81 -2.43 -0.56
CA TYR A 517 12.43 -1.45 -1.45
C TYR A 517 13.95 -1.64 -1.58
N GLU A 518 14.67 -2.02 -0.52
CA GLU A 518 16.11 -2.33 -0.60
C GLU A 518 16.41 -3.55 -1.49
N ARG A 519 15.48 -4.52 -1.62
CA ARG A 519 15.53 -5.61 -2.62
C ARG A 519 15.29 -5.15 -4.06
N GLY A 520 14.82 -3.91 -4.26
CA GLY A 520 14.46 -3.40 -5.59
C GLY A 520 13.04 -3.76 -6.03
N LEU A 521 12.14 -4.02 -5.08
CA LEU A 521 10.71 -4.23 -5.31
C LEU A 521 9.92 -2.94 -4.96
N ILE A 522 8.64 -2.90 -5.32
CA ILE A 522 7.73 -1.78 -5.04
C ILE A 522 6.61 -2.20 -4.10
N GLY A 523 6.10 -1.26 -3.32
CA GLY A 523 5.08 -1.53 -2.31
C GLY A 523 4.56 -0.28 -1.61
N ALA A 524 3.59 -0.44 -0.73
CA ALA A 524 2.98 0.66 0.02
C ALA A 524 2.54 0.22 1.42
N TYR A 525 2.42 1.18 2.32
CA TYR A 525 1.64 0.99 3.55
C TYR A 525 0.15 0.99 3.23
N GLN A 526 -0.63 0.14 3.91
CA GLN A 526 -2.08 0.13 3.83
C GLN A 526 -2.67 -0.35 5.15
N ASN A 527 -3.78 0.26 5.57
CA ASN A 527 -4.65 -0.30 6.59
C ASN A 527 -5.83 -1.01 5.91
N TRP A 528 -5.96 -2.33 6.08
CA TRP A 528 -7.04 -3.11 5.46
C TRP A 528 -8.43 -2.88 6.09
N CYS A 529 -8.51 -2.14 7.21
CA CYS A 529 -9.78 -1.61 7.70
C CYS A 529 -10.30 -0.42 6.88
N GLU A 530 -9.54 0.03 5.89
CA GLU A 530 -9.94 1.11 4.98
C GLU A 530 -9.69 0.71 3.53
N ALA A 531 -10.51 1.21 2.61
CA ALA A 531 -10.42 0.85 1.19
C ALA A 531 -9.13 1.38 0.53
N MET A 532 -8.39 0.59 -0.23
CA MET A 532 -7.14 0.99 -0.87
C MET A 532 -7.32 2.14 -1.87
N SER A 533 -6.34 3.06 -1.96
CA SER A 533 -6.31 4.17 -2.93
C SER A 533 -6.02 3.68 -4.37
N THR A 534 -6.93 2.86 -4.90
CA THR A 534 -6.89 2.30 -6.25
C THR A 534 -8.30 2.17 -6.83
N TYR A 535 -8.39 2.08 -8.16
CA TYR A 535 -9.65 1.83 -8.86
C TYR A 535 -10.15 0.39 -8.63
N PRO A 536 -11.47 0.13 -8.72
CA PRO A 536 -11.96 -1.24 -8.76
C PRO A 536 -11.34 -2.05 -9.92
N ARG A 537 -11.24 -3.37 -9.76
CA ARG A 537 -10.75 -4.32 -10.79
C ARG A 537 -9.31 -4.01 -11.25
N THR A 538 -8.45 -3.68 -10.30
CA THR A 538 -7.04 -3.37 -10.54
C THR A 538 -6.17 -4.63 -10.68
N TYR A 539 -6.42 -5.65 -9.86
CA TYR A 539 -5.52 -6.78 -9.70
C TYR A 539 -6.04 -8.05 -10.38
N ASP A 540 -5.12 -8.78 -10.99
CA ASP A 540 -5.39 -10.07 -11.62
C ASP A 540 -5.28 -11.23 -10.63
N PHE A 541 -4.57 -11.01 -9.52
CA PHE A 541 -4.36 -12.01 -8.48
C PHE A 541 -4.08 -11.34 -7.14
N ILE A 542 -4.72 -11.83 -6.07
CA ILE A 542 -4.50 -11.35 -4.70
C ILE A 542 -3.95 -12.50 -3.85
N HIS A 543 -2.82 -12.23 -3.19
CA HIS A 543 -2.23 -13.08 -2.18
C HIS A 543 -2.41 -12.47 -0.79
N GLY A 544 -2.70 -13.29 0.22
CA GLY A 544 -2.68 -12.88 1.61
C GLY A 544 -2.14 -13.98 2.52
N ASP A 545 -1.10 -13.68 3.30
CA ASP A 545 -0.56 -14.57 4.34
C ASP A 545 -0.88 -14.03 5.73
N ALA A 546 -1.62 -14.81 6.52
CA ALA A 546 -2.11 -14.50 7.86
C ALA A 546 -2.84 -13.15 7.98
N ILE A 547 -3.41 -12.64 6.88
CA ILE A 547 -3.97 -11.30 6.83
C ILE A 547 -5.23 -11.16 7.70
N PHE A 548 -6.08 -12.18 7.73
CA PHE A 548 -7.32 -12.13 8.50
C PHE A 548 -7.08 -12.40 9.98
N SER A 549 -6.09 -13.25 10.31
CA SER A 549 -5.58 -13.37 11.66
C SER A 549 -4.96 -12.07 12.18
N LEU A 550 -4.22 -11.33 11.34
CA LEU A 550 -3.61 -10.04 11.72
C LEU A 550 -4.67 -8.97 12.07
N TYR A 551 -5.76 -8.95 11.31
CA TYR A 551 -6.85 -7.97 11.46
C TYR A 551 -7.98 -8.44 12.37
N LYS A 552 -7.85 -9.63 12.96
CA LYS A 552 -8.80 -10.17 13.91
C LYS A 552 -9.04 -9.15 15.04
N ASP A 553 -10.30 -8.91 15.34
CA ASP A 553 -10.76 -7.99 16.38
C ASP A 553 -10.42 -6.49 16.14
N ARG A 554 -9.88 -6.12 14.96
CA ARG A 554 -9.62 -4.71 14.57
C ARG A 554 -10.71 -4.12 13.68
N CYS A 555 -11.15 -4.87 12.68
CA CYS A 555 -12.28 -4.54 11.81
C CYS A 555 -12.98 -5.79 11.30
N GLU A 556 -14.13 -5.61 10.66
CA GLU A 556 -14.94 -6.72 10.18
C GLU A 556 -14.25 -7.44 9.03
N MET A 557 -14.21 -8.77 9.12
CA MET A 557 -13.69 -9.63 8.04
C MET A 557 -14.41 -9.35 6.72
N GLU A 558 -15.71 -9.06 6.77
CA GLU A 558 -16.54 -8.72 5.61
C GLU A 558 -16.03 -7.47 4.87
N ASP A 559 -15.53 -6.47 5.59
CA ASP A 559 -15.03 -5.23 4.97
C ASP A 559 -13.77 -5.48 4.14
N ILE A 560 -12.86 -6.30 4.66
CA ILE A 560 -11.64 -6.71 3.96
C ILE A 560 -12.00 -7.54 2.72
N VAL A 561 -12.94 -8.47 2.86
CA VAL A 561 -13.39 -9.35 1.77
C VAL A 561 -14.10 -8.56 0.65
N LEU A 562 -14.93 -7.56 1.01
CA LEU A 562 -15.55 -6.66 0.03
C LEU A 562 -14.54 -5.74 -0.66
N GLU A 563 -13.51 -5.29 0.06
CA GLU A 563 -12.41 -4.53 -0.55
C GLU A 563 -11.61 -5.39 -1.53
N MET A 564 -11.33 -6.66 -1.18
CA MET A 564 -10.75 -7.63 -2.11
C MET A 564 -11.62 -7.82 -3.35
N ASP A 565 -12.94 -7.96 -3.19
CA ASP A 565 -13.87 -8.06 -4.32
C ASP A 565 -13.86 -6.81 -5.21
N ARG A 566 -13.85 -5.62 -4.61
CA ARG A 566 -13.79 -4.36 -5.36
C ARG A 566 -12.55 -4.29 -6.24
N ILE A 567 -11.37 -4.61 -5.71
CA ILE A 567 -10.10 -4.42 -6.41
C ILE A 567 -9.68 -5.61 -7.29
N LEU A 568 -10.28 -6.78 -7.12
CA LEU A 568 -10.04 -7.97 -7.94
C LEU A 568 -10.85 -7.91 -9.26
N ARG A 569 -10.21 -8.31 -10.36
CA ARG A 569 -10.86 -8.41 -11.66
C ARG A 569 -11.85 -9.59 -11.72
N PRO A 570 -12.90 -9.52 -12.56
CA PRO A 570 -13.68 -10.72 -12.91
C PRO A 570 -12.78 -11.83 -13.45
N GLU A 571 -13.06 -13.08 -13.09
CA GLU A 571 -12.32 -14.29 -13.51
C GLU A 571 -10.86 -14.34 -13.03
N SER A 572 -10.53 -13.58 -11.99
CA SER A 572 -9.23 -13.59 -11.33
C SER A 572 -9.25 -14.39 -10.03
N SER A 573 -8.07 -14.88 -9.65
CA SER A 573 -7.90 -15.77 -8.50
C SER A 573 -7.40 -15.04 -7.26
N VAL A 574 -7.64 -15.67 -6.11
CA VAL A 574 -6.97 -15.35 -4.85
C VAL A 574 -6.38 -16.60 -4.22
N ILE A 575 -5.29 -16.40 -3.48
CA ILE A 575 -4.73 -17.40 -2.57
C ILE A 575 -4.60 -16.75 -1.20
N ILE A 576 -5.32 -17.28 -0.22
CA ILE A 576 -5.26 -16.85 1.17
C ILE A 576 -4.69 -18.00 1.99
N ARG A 577 -3.59 -17.74 2.68
CA ARG A 577 -3.00 -18.64 3.65
C ARG A 577 -3.33 -18.14 5.04
N ASP A 578 -4.07 -18.93 5.81
CA ASP A 578 -4.42 -18.58 7.17
C ASP A 578 -4.79 -19.84 7.95
N ASP A 579 -5.14 -19.66 9.21
CA ASP A 579 -5.69 -20.68 10.07
C ASP A 579 -6.98 -21.30 9.50
N VAL A 580 -7.15 -22.62 9.58
CA VAL A 580 -8.33 -23.32 9.02
C VAL A 580 -9.67 -22.75 9.51
N ASP A 581 -9.78 -22.34 10.78
CA ASP A 581 -11.03 -21.81 11.34
C ASP A 581 -11.39 -20.45 10.71
N VAL A 582 -10.37 -19.67 10.34
CA VAL A 582 -10.50 -18.40 9.64
C VAL A 582 -10.90 -18.65 8.18
N LEU A 583 -10.25 -19.60 7.52
CA LEU A 583 -10.52 -19.94 6.11
C LEU A 583 -11.92 -20.51 5.90
N MET A 584 -12.47 -21.26 6.86
CA MET A 584 -13.86 -21.73 6.80
C MET A 584 -14.87 -20.57 6.79
N LYS A 585 -14.65 -19.54 7.62
CA LYS A 585 -15.49 -18.33 7.64
C LYS A 585 -15.38 -17.56 6.34
N LEU A 586 -14.16 -17.41 5.82
CA LEU A 586 -13.91 -16.74 4.55
C LEU A 586 -14.56 -17.46 3.38
N LYS A 587 -14.47 -18.80 3.34
CA LYS A 587 -15.13 -19.59 2.31
C LYS A 587 -16.64 -19.35 2.29
N ASN A 588 -17.28 -19.34 3.46
CA ASN A 588 -18.72 -19.06 3.56
C ASN A 588 -19.09 -17.66 3.02
N MET A 589 -18.26 -16.64 3.29
CA MET A 589 -18.46 -15.30 2.74
C MET A 589 -18.26 -15.27 1.22
N MET A 590 -17.19 -15.91 0.72
CA MET A 590 -16.87 -16.01 -0.70
C MET A 590 -17.94 -16.74 -1.51
N ASP A 591 -18.49 -17.83 -0.98
CA ASP A 591 -19.62 -18.54 -1.58
C ASP A 591 -20.83 -17.59 -1.74
N GLY A 592 -21.10 -16.77 -0.71
CA GLY A 592 -22.13 -15.72 -0.73
C GLY A 592 -21.87 -14.56 -1.70
N MET A 593 -20.62 -14.36 -2.11
CA MET A 593 -20.19 -13.37 -3.10
C MET A 593 -20.13 -13.90 -4.54
N GLN A 594 -20.56 -15.14 -4.79
CA GLN A 594 -20.41 -15.81 -6.09
C GLN A 594 -18.95 -15.99 -6.49
N TRP A 595 -18.11 -16.41 -5.55
CA TRP A 595 -16.76 -16.89 -5.83
C TRP A 595 -16.77 -18.41 -5.76
N ASP A 596 -16.01 -19.06 -6.63
CA ASP A 596 -15.81 -20.51 -6.59
C ASP A 596 -14.48 -20.81 -5.92
N GLY A 597 -14.50 -21.54 -4.80
CA GLY A 597 -13.30 -21.72 -3.98
C GLY A 597 -13.25 -23.03 -3.22
N ARG A 598 -12.02 -23.46 -2.94
CA ARG A 598 -11.70 -24.68 -2.19
C ARG A 598 -10.56 -24.43 -1.22
N ILE A 599 -10.63 -25.09 -0.07
CA ILE A 599 -9.52 -25.15 0.87
C ILE A 599 -8.65 -26.35 0.47
N VAL A 600 -7.35 -26.12 0.35
CA VAL A 600 -6.33 -27.12 0.04
C VAL A 600 -5.34 -27.21 1.18
N ASP A 601 -4.61 -28.32 1.22
CA ASP A 601 -3.62 -28.58 2.25
C ASP A 601 -2.41 -27.65 2.15
N HIS A 602 -1.69 -27.55 3.27
CA HIS A 602 -0.39 -26.89 3.33
C HIS A 602 0.64 -27.65 2.49
N GLU A 603 1.68 -26.96 1.99
CA GLU A 603 2.77 -27.59 1.25
C GLU A 603 3.57 -28.64 2.06
N ASP A 604 3.36 -28.70 3.38
CA ASP A 604 4.00 -29.66 4.29
C ASP A 604 3.06 -30.80 4.71
N GLY A 605 1.80 -30.76 4.26
CA GLY A 605 0.86 -31.86 4.39
C GLY A 605 -0.46 -31.52 5.08
N PRO A 606 -1.34 -32.53 5.23
CA PRO A 606 -2.72 -32.36 5.69
C PRO A 606 -2.86 -32.12 7.20
N HIS A 607 -1.82 -32.33 8.00
CA HIS A 607 -1.89 -32.16 9.45
C HIS A 607 -1.61 -30.73 9.93
N GLU A 608 -1.12 -29.86 9.05
CA GLU A 608 -0.93 -28.44 9.35
C GLU A 608 -2.27 -27.73 9.54
N ARG A 609 -2.38 -26.95 10.63
CA ARG A 609 -3.59 -26.16 10.92
C ARG A 609 -3.72 -24.94 10.01
N THR A 610 -2.58 -24.38 9.58
CA THR A 610 -2.56 -23.40 8.50
C THR A 610 -2.90 -24.12 7.19
N LYS A 611 -3.91 -23.62 6.49
CA LYS A 611 -4.33 -24.14 5.18
C LYS A 611 -4.25 -23.04 4.13
N ILE A 612 -4.62 -23.39 2.90
CA ILE A 612 -4.66 -22.45 1.79
C ILE A 612 -6.08 -22.46 1.22
N LEU A 613 -6.73 -21.30 1.18
CA LEU A 613 -7.96 -21.08 0.43
C LEU A 613 -7.59 -20.55 -0.95
N PHE A 614 -7.93 -21.32 -1.98
CA PHE A 614 -7.90 -20.88 -3.36
C PHE A 614 -9.32 -20.57 -3.81
N ALA A 615 -9.55 -19.39 -4.38
CA ALA A 615 -10.86 -19.02 -4.91
C ALA A 615 -10.73 -18.17 -6.19
N VAL A 616 -11.73 -18.26 -7.05
CA VAL A 616 -11.84 -17.53 -8.30
C VAL A 616 -13.13 -16.72 -8.28
N LYS A 617 -13.01 -15.42 -8.53
CA LYS A 617 -14.17 -14.53 -8.68
C LYS A 617 -14.89 -14.84 -9.98
N GLN A 618 -16.18 -15.17 -9.92
CA GLN A 618 -16.96 -15.44 -11.13
C GLN A 618 -17.14 -14.19 -11.98
N TYR A 619 -17.30 -14.39 -13.29
CA TYR A 619 -17.58 -13.29 -14.21
C TYR A 619 -18.99 -12.75 -13.97
N TRP A 620 -19.10 -11.44 -13.73
CA TRP A 620 -20.38 -10.73 -13.72
C TRP A 620 -20.15 -9.24 -14.03
N VAL A 621 -21.13 -8.60 -14.68
CA VAL A 621 -21.09 -7.20 -15.11
C VAL A 621 -22.43 -6.51 -14.84
N ALA A 622 -22.42 -5.19 -14.79
CA ALA A 622 -23.64 -4.39 -14.78
C ALA A 622 -24.50 -4.69 -16.02
N SER A 623 -25.82 -4.59 -15.84
CA SER A 623 -26.75 -4.56 -16.98
C SER A 623 -26.47 -3.33 -17.85
N PRO A 624 -26.82 -3.36 -19.15
CA PRO A 624 -26.72 -2.18 -19.99
C PRO A 624 -27.49 -1.04 -19.33
N LEU A 625 -26.87 0.13 -19.18
CA LEU A 625 -27.60 1.33 -18.79
C LEU A 625 -28.69 1.54 -19.84
N SER A 626 -29.96 1.57 -19.42
CA SER A 626 -31.07 1.92 -20.32
C SER A 626 -30.76 3.28 -20.92
N GLN A 627 -30.62 3.34 -22.24
CA GLN A 627 -30.50 4.59 -22.99
C GLN A 627 -31.79 5.39 -22.82
N ASN A 628 -31.89 6.14 -21.72
CA ASN A 628 -32.95 7.10 -21.50
C ASN A 628 -32.33 8.50 -21.37
N GLN A 629 -32.44 9.20 -22.51
CA GLN A 629 -32.38 10.65 -22.76
C GLN A 629 -31.02 11.35 -22.74
#